data_AF-A0A8T3W822-F1
#
_entry.id   AF-A0A8T3W822-F1
#
_cell.length_a   1.000
_cell.length_b   1.000
_cell.length_c   1.000
_cell.angle_alpha   90.00
_cell.angle_beta   90.00
_cell.angle_gamma   90.00
#
_symmetry.space_group_name_H-M   'P 1'
#
loop_
_entity.id
_entity.type
_entity.pdbx_description
1 polymer ?
#
loop_
_entity_poly.entity_id
_entity_poly.type
_entity_poly.pdbx_seq_one_letter_code
_entity_poly.pdbx_strand_id
1 'polypeptide(L)'
;MVKIPFVIRAPKEGERVRGLDVNLLIKGVSEAKGIGITGVVSVVSDLSGVDITGGVSLTDRHKGLRISGISNYTYNHSSGVEVAGVANYAGRTSKGIVQVSLLGNKVEEVEDGAFVLQVGLYNVAGDQTCLVFTMSQEIKLVQ
;
A
#
# COMPACT_ATOMS: atom_id res chain seq x y z
N MET A 1 -15.18 18.74 -1.38
CA MET A 1 -15.91 18.78 -0.10
C MET A 1 -14.98 18.17 0.93
N VAL A 2 -14.32 19.00 1.73
CA VAL A 2 -13.40 18.57 2.80
C VAL A 2 -14.26 18.08 3.96
N LYS A 3 -14.20 16.79 4.28
CA LYS A 3 -14.95 16.18 5.37
C LYS A 3 -13.94 15.82 6.44
N ILE A 4 -14.02 16.43 7.63
CA ILE A 4 -13.09 16.19 8.74
C ILE A 4 -13.83 15.42 9.85
N PRO A 5 -13.99 14.10 9.76
CA PRO A 5 -14.49 13.32 10.89
C PRO A 5 -13.37 13.03 11.90
N PHE A 6 -13.53 13.49 13.14
CA PHE A 6 -12.72 13.09 14.30
C PHE A 6 -13.26 11.77 14.90
N VAL A 7 -13.28 10.68 14.14
CA VAL A 7 -13.86 9.42 14.66
C VAL A 7 -13.03 8.19 14.31
N ILE A 8 -12.65 7.42 15.33
CA ILE A 8 -12.18 6.03 15.19
C ILE A 8 -13.36 5.20 14.65
N ARG A 9 -13.37 4.88 13.36
CA ARG A 9 -14.39 4.03 12.74
C ARG A 9 -13.74 3.07 11.76
N ALA A 10 -14.14 1.80 11.81
CA ALA A 10 -13.93 0.87 10.71
C ALA A 10 -14.51 1.48 9.41
N PRO A 11 -13.94 1.20 8.22
CA PRO A 11 -14.47 1.70 6.96
C PRO A 11 -15.94 1.36 6.87
N LYS A 12 -16.78 2.39 6.87
CA LYS A 12 -18.22 2.21 6.74
C LYS A 12 -18.52 1.85 5.30
N GLU A 13 -19.19 0.72 5.12
CA GLU A 13 -19.61 0.23 3.82
C GLU A 13 -20.36 1.33 3.05
N GLY A 14 -19.79 1.73 1.91
CA GLY A 14 -20.36 2.74 1.02
C GLY A 14 -19.78 4.17 1.15
N GLU A 15 -18.91 4.45 2.12
CA GLU A 15 -18.23 5.76 2.18
C GLU A 15 -17.11 5.82 1.14
N ARG A 16 -17.31 6.65 0.12
CA ARG A 16 -16.40 6.83 -1.01
C ARG A 16 -15.90 8.26 -1.05
N VAL A 17 -14.60 8.43 -1.28
CA VAL A 17 -13.99 9.76 -1.44
C VAL A 17 -13.34 9.86 -2.80
N ARG A 18 -13.60 10.97 -3.50
CA ARG A 18 -13.01 11.29 -4.80
C ARG A 18 -12.40 12.69 -4.74
N GLY A 19 -11.16 12.84 -5.20
CA GLY A 19 -10.42 14.10 -5.18
C GLY A 19 -9.47 14.19 -4.00
N LEU A 20 -9.49 15.31 -3.27
CA LEU A 20 -8.63 15.55 -2.09
C LEU A 20 -9.40 15.25 -0.80
N ASP A 21 -8.78 14.44 0.06
CA ASP A 21 -9.28 14.00 1.36
C ASP A 21 -8.23 14.26 2.44
N VAL A 22 -8.62 14.85 3.57
CA VAL A 22 -7.69 15.20 4.66
C VAL A 22 -8.31 14.80 6.00
N ASN A 23 -7.64 13.90 6.71
CA ASN A 23 -8.04 13.37 8.02
C ASN A 23 -6.87 13.48 9.01
N LEU A 24 -7.03 14.21 10.11
CA LEU A 24 -5.89 14.44 11.02
C LEU A 24 -5.53 13.22 11.89
N LEU A 25 -6.48 12.33 12.15
CA LEU A 25 -6.27 11.19 13.04
C LEU A 25 -6.45 9.87 12.29
N ILE A 26 -7.71 9.50 12.06
CA ILE A 26 -8.05 8.21 11.49
C ILE A 26 -8.95 8.41 10.28
N LYS A 27 -8.68 7.67 9.22
CA LYS A 27 -9.50 7.56 8.03
C LYS A 27 -10.02 6.13 7.90
N GLY A 28 -11.32 5.99 7.64
CA GLY A 28 -11.97 4.71 7.42
C GLY A 28 -12.97 4.82 6.28
N VAL A 29 -12.59 4.43 5.06
CA VAL A 29 -13.44 4.57 3.87
C VAL A 29 -13.40 3.32 2.99
N SER A 30 -14.49 2.99 2.31
CA SER A 30 -14.53 1.83 1.42
C SER A 30 -13.75 2.08 0.12
N GLU A 31 -13.82 3.29 -0.42
CA GLU A 31 -13.15 3.63 -1.68
C GLU A 31 -12.55 5.02 -1.57
N ALA A 32 -11.27 5.17 -1.91
CA ALA A 32 -10.62 6.47 -2.04
C ALA A 32 -9.93 6.58 -3.39
N LYS A 33 -10.36 7.56 -4.19
CA LYS A 33 -9.76 7.87 -5.50
C LYS A 33 -9.23 9.30 -5.51
N GLY A 34 -7.92 9.48 -5.72
CA GLY A 34 -7.30 10.80 -5.72
C GLY A 34 -6.19 10.91 -4.68
N ILE A 35 -6.20 11.97 -3.86
CA ILE A 35 -5.16 12.26 -2.87
C ILE A 35 -5.77 12.20 -1.48
N GLY A 36 -5.27 11.30 -0.64
CA GLY A 36 -5.59 11.20 0.79
C GLY A 36 -4.41 11.65 1.64
N ILE A 37 -4.68 12.45 2.67
CA ILE A 37 -3.71 12.79 3.71
C ILE A 37 -4.33 12.38 5.05
N THR A 38 -3.67 11.48 5.76
CA THR A 38 -4.12 10.95 7.06
C THR A 38 -3.02 11.15 8.11
N GLY A 39 -3.34 11.59 9.33
CA GLY A 39 -2.29 11.84 10.32
C GLY A 39 -1.78 10.57 11.03
N VAL A 40 -2.65 9.64 11.41
CA VAL A 40 -2.24 8.49 12.26
C VAL A 40 -2.51 7.14 11.59
N VAL A 41 -3.77 6.82 11.29
CA VAL A 41 -4.13 5.53 10.68
C VAL A 41 -5.10 5.70 9.53
N SER A 42 -4.77 5.15 8.37
CA SER A 42 -5.64 5.11 7.19
C SER A 42 -6.10 3.68 6.97
N VAL A 43 -7.41 3.46 6.87
CA VAL A 43 -8.02 2.17 6.55
C VAL A 43 -8.91 2.36 5.33
N VAL A 44 -8.47 1.85 4.18
CA VAL A 44 -9.16 2.05 2.89
C VAL A 44 -9.32 0.72 2.17
N SER A 45 -10.54 0.27 1.87
CA SER A 45 -10.68 -0.99 1.14
C SER A 45 -10.09 -0.89 -0.27
N ASP A 46 -10.56 0.03 -1.11
CA ASP A 46 -10.04 0.24 -2.46
C ASP A 46 -9.41 1.63 -2.60
N LEU A 47 -8.08 1.67 -2.66
CA LEU A 47 -7.31 2.90 -2.79
C LEU A 47 -6.72 3.02 -4.19
N SER A 48 -7.17 4.00 -4.96
CA SER A 48 -6.60 4.35 -6.26
C SER A 48 -6.10 5.80 -6.31
N GLY A 49 -4.80 6.00 -6.14
CA GLY A 49 -4.19 7.34 -6.15
C GLY A 49 -3.03 7.46 -5.17
N VAL A 50 -2.93 8.62 -4.52
CA VAL A 50 -1.88 8.94 -3.54
C VAL A 50 -2.49 8.90 -2.13
N ASP A 51 -1.90 8.14 -1.21
CA ASP A 51 -2.25 8.18 0.22
C ASP A 51 -0.99 8.48 1.05
N ILE A 52 -1.02 9.58 1.79
CA ILE A 52 0.05 10.00 2.69
C ILE A 52 -0.47 9.83 4.11
N THR A 53 0.12 8.93 4.88
CA THR A 53 -0.30 8.62 6.24
C THR A 53 0.85 8.82 7.23
N GLY A 54 0.66 9.60 8.30
CA GLY A 54 1.74 9.82 9.28
C GLY A 54 2.11 8.59 10.12
N GLY A 55 1.23 7.59 10.21
CA GLY A 55 1.49 6.32 10.89
C GLY A 55 1.35 5.12 9.96
N VAL A 56 0.22 4.43 10.03
CA VAL A 56 -0.02 3.14 9.34
C VAL A 56 -1.14 3.26 8.31
N SER A 57 -0.89 2.80 7.08
CA SER A 57 -1.91 2.70 6.03
C SER A 57 -2.25 1.24 5.74
N LEU A 58 -3.50 0.86 6.00
CA LEU A 58 -4.08 -0.46 5.79
C LEU A 58 -5.02 -0.40 4.58
N THR A 59 -4.80 -1.26 3.60
CA THR A 59 -5.63 -1.31 2.39
C THR A 59 -6.00 -2.72 2.00
N ASP A 60 -7.15 -2.92 1.39
CA ASP A 60 -7.48 -4.23 0.80
C ASP A 60 -6.87 -4.35 -0.59
N ARG A 61 -7.10 -3.34 -1.43
CA ARG A 61 -6.48 -3.19 -2.74
C ARG A 61 -5.87 -1.80 -2.89
N HIS A 62 -4.67 -1.75 -3.46
CA HIS A 62 -3.95 -0.52 -3.72
C HIS A 62 -3.51 -0.41 -5.18
N LYS A 63 -3.76 0.76 -5.78
CA LYS A 63 -3.16 1.22 -7.03
C LYS A 63 -2.66 2.65 -6.91
N GLY A 64 -1.34 2.88 -7.00
CA GLY A 64 -0.78 4.23 -7.07
C GLY A 64 0.44 4.43 -6.17
N LEU A 65 0.40 5.44 -5.30
CA LEU A 65 1.49 5.78 -4.39
C LEU A 65 0.99 5.81 -2.95
N ARG A 66 1.69 5.12 -2.04
CA ARG A 66 1.52 5.26 -0.60
C ARG A 66 2.80 5.69 0.07
N ILE A 67 2.67 6.64 0.99
CA ILE A 67 3.75 7.09 1.86
C ILE A 67 3.22 7.02 3.28
N SER A 68 3.81 6.16 4.09
CA SER A 68 3.44 5.97 5.49
C SER A 68 4.61 6.23 6.42
N GLY A 69 4.37 6.86 7.58
CA GLY A 69 5.45 7.09 8.55
C GLY A 69 5.99 5.81 9.17
N ILE A 70 5.12 4.81 9.39
CA ILE A 70 5.48 3.53 10.02
C ILE A 70 5.40 2.40 9.00
N SER A 71 4.19 2.07 8.53
CA SER A 71 4.02 0.90 7.66
C SER A 71 2.85 1.01 6.70
N ASN A 72 2.98 0.27 5.62
CA ASN A 72 1.98 0.08 4.59
C ASN A 72 1.60 -1.40 4.57
N TYR A 73 0.30 -1.71 4.64
CA TYR A 73 -0.18 -3.09 4.55
C TYR A 73 -1.30 -3.18 3.51
N THR A 74 -1.16 -4.11 2.56
CA THR A 74 -2.21 -4.44 1.59
C THR A 74 -2.60 -5.91 1.71
N TYR A 75 -3.86 -6.19 2.01
CA TYR A 75 -4.36 -7.56 2.25
C TYR A 75 -4.43 -8.39 0.97
N ASN A 76 -4.92 -7.81 -0.13
CA ASN A 76 -5.03 -8.48 -1.42
C ASN A 76 -4.01 -7.88 -2.39
N HIS A 77 -4.47 -7.18 -3.43
CA HIS A 77 -3.62 -6.73 -4.53
C HIS A 77 -3.05 -5.35 -4.29
N SER A 78 -1.72 -5.23 -4.33
CA SER A 78 -1.03 -3.95 -4.39
C SER A 78 -0.32 -3.76 -5.73
N SER A 79 -0.38 -2.54 -6.26
CA SER A 79 0.31 -2.13 -7.48
C SER A 79 0.74 -0.67 -7.40
N GLY A 80 1.98 -0.38 -7.81
CA GLY A 80 2.55 0.96 -7.75
C GLY A 80 3.71 1.07 -6.76
N VAL A 81 3.71 2.09 -5.90
CA VAL A 81 4.84 2.42 -5.02
C VAL A 81 4.37 2.54 -3.57
N GLU A 82 5.05 1.87 -2.67
CA GLU A 82 4.81 1.92 -1.23
C GLU A 82 6.09 2.32 -0.51
N VAL A 83 6.05 3.44 0.20
CA VAL A 83 7.16 3.94 1.00
C VAL A 83 6.71 3.96 2.45
N ALA A 84 7.48 3.33 3.33
CA ALA A 84 7.21 3.28 4.75
C ALA A 84 8.49 3.53 5.54
N GLY A 85 8.39 4.09 6.75
CA GLY A 85 9.54 4.19 7.64
C GLY A 85 10.08 2.83 8.05
N VAL A 86 9.21 1.89 8.41
CA VAL A 86 9.61 0.59 8.98
C VAL A 86 9.43 -0.54 7.97
N ALA A 87 8.22 -0.75 7.46
CA ALA A 87 7.94 -1.90 6.62
C ALA A 87 6.77 -1.72 5.65
N ASN A 88 6.82 -2.43 4.53
CA ASN A 88 5.71 -2.58 3.59
C ASN A 88 5.33 -4.06 3.46
N TYR A 89 4.03 -4.35 3.37
CA TYR A 89 3.50 -5.67 3.10
C TYR A 89 2.41 -5.61 2.04
N ALA A 90 2.47 -6.54 1.09
CA ALA A 90 1.41 -6.79 0.12
C ALA A 90 1.13 -8.30 0.03
N GLY A 91 -0.15 -8.68 0.10
CA GLY A 91 -0.55 -10.07 -0.08
C GLY A 91 -0.26 -10.57 -1.50
N ARG A 92 -0.64 -9.78 -2.52
CA ARG A 92 -0.46 -10.13 -3.94
C ARG A 92 -0.04 -8.93 -4.77
N THR A 93 0.65 -9.18 -5.88
CA THR A 93 0.92 -8.16 -6.91
C THR A 93 0.71 -8.73 -8.32
N SER A 94 0.03 -7.96 -9.17
CA SER A 94 -0.41 -8.39 -10.52
C SER A 94 0.13 -7.58 -11.69
N LYS A 95 0.79 -6.45 -11.40
CA LYS A 95 1.33 -5.54 -12.44
C LYS A 95 2.74 -5.12 -12.10
N GLY A 96 2.93 -4.76 -10.84
CA GLY A 96 4.22 -4.51 -10.27
C GLY A 96 4.14 -3.59 -9.07
N ILE A 97 5.11 -3.74 -8.18
CA ILE A 97 5.16 -3.05 -6.92
C ILE A 97 6.61 -2.67 -6.60
N VAL A 98 6.80 -1.42 -6.16
CA VAL A 98 8.06 -0.93 -5.61
C VAL A 98 7.82 -0.67 -4.13
N GLN A 99 8.57 -1.33 -3.25
CA GLN A 99 8.48 -1.13 -1.81
C GLN A 99 9.80 -0.60 -1.26
N VAL A 100 9.74 0.49 -0.50
CA VAL A 100 10.91 1.09 0.14
C VAL A 100 10.63 1.25 1.62
N SER A 101 11.49 0.67 2.46
CA SER A 101 11.44 0.86 3.90
C SER A 101 12.81 0.65 4.54
N LEU A 102 12.96 1.02 5.82
CA LEU A 102 14.21 0.78 6.53
C LEU A 102 14.40 -0.70 6.88
N LEU A 103 13.37 -1.36 7.42
CA LEU A 103 13.52 -2.74 7.89
C LEU A 103 13.11 -3.76 6.85
N GLY A 104 11.84 -3.75 6.45
CA GLY A 104 11.21 -4.96 5.92
C GLY A 104 10.23 -4.72 4.79
N ASN A 105 10.42 -5.34 3.63
CA ASN A 105 9.39 -5.39 2.59
C ASN A 105 9.00 -6.83 2.32
N LYS A 106 7.69 -7.08 2.19
CA LYS A 106 7.18 -8.41 1.85
C LYS A 106 6.08 -8.32 0.80
N VAL A 107 6.21 -9.16 -0.22
CA VAL A 107 5.14 -9.53 -1.15
C VAL A 107 4.96 -11.03 -1.01
N GLU A 108 3.77 -11.48 -0.62
CA GLU A 108 3.51 -12.90 -0.34
C GLU A 108 3.31 -13.73 -1.61
N GLU A 109 2.53 -13.23 -2.58
CA GLU A 109 2.37 -13.86 -3.89
C GLU A 109 2.71 -12.86 -5.00
N VAL A 110 3.58 -13.28 -5.92
CA VAL A 110 3.90 -12.56 -7.16
C VAL A 110 3.15 -13.26 -8.27
N GLU A 111 2.24 -12.57 -8.96
CA GLU A 111 1.54 -13.15 -10.10
C GLU A 111 2.40 -13.11 -11.36
N ASP A 112 2.15 -14.08 -12.26
CA ASP A 112 2.80 -14.16 -13.56
C ASP A 112 2.74 -12.82 -14.31
N GLY A 113 3.90 -12.28 -14.70
CA GLY A 113 4.02 -11.00 -15.40
C GLY A 113 4.26 -9.80 -14.48
N ALA A 114 4.20 -9.97 -13.16
CA ALA A 114 4.44 -8.90 -12.22
C ALA A 114 5.94 -8.66 -11.97
N PHE A 115 6.27 -7.38 -11.76
CA PHE A 115 7.60 -6.93 -11.36
C PHE A 115 7.61 -6.50 -9.89
N VAL A 116 8.60 -6.97 -9.12
CA VAL A 116 8.79 -6.56 -7.73
C VAL A 116 10.16 -5.91 -7.58
N LEU A 117 10.18 -4.72 -6.98
CA LEU A 117 11.39 -4.03 -6.57
C LEU A 117 11.29 -3.68 -5.08
N GLN A 118 12.25 -4.10 -4.27
CA GLN A 118 12.24 -3.82 -2.83
C GLN A 118 13.59 -3.30 -2.36
N VAL A 119 13.55 -2.31 -1.48
CA VAL A 119 14.73 -1.74 -0.81
C VAL A 119 14.47 -1.68 0.69
N GLY A 120 15.32 -2.34 1.47
CA GLY A 120 15.21 -2.47 2.92
C GLY A 120 16.14 -3.55 3.46
N LEU A 121 16.36 -3.59 4.78
CA LEU A 121 17.25 -4.56 5.43
C LEU A 121 16.80 -6.03 5.32
N TYR A 122 15.54 -6.25 4.95
CA TYR A 122 14.94 -7.56 4.76
C TYR A 122 13.83 -7.45 3.73
N ASN A 123 13.93 -8.21 2.65
CA ASN A 123 13.01 -8.14 1.52
C ASN A 123 12.60 -9.55 1.12
N VAL A 124 11.30 -9.77 0.97
CA VAL A 124 10.72 -11.03 0.53
C VAL A 124 9.78 -10.79 -0.64
N ALA A 125 9.96 -11.52 -1.73
CA ALA A 125 9.09 -11.53 -2.89
C ALA A 125 8.76 -12.98 -3.26
N GLY A 126 7.56 -13.44 -2.90
CA GLY A 126 7.23 -14.86 -2.95
C GLY A 126 8.20 -15.68 -2.09
N ASP A 127 8.87 -16.64 -2.70
CA ASP A 127 9.88 -17.49 -2.04
C ASP A 127 11.29 -16.88 -2.02
N GLN A 128 11.49 -15.73 -2.66
CA GLN A 128 12.80 -15.09 -2.75
C GLN A 128 13.03 -14.15 -1.55
N THR A 129 14.16 -14.32 -0.86
CA THR A 129 14.57 -13.44 0.26
C THR A 129 15.91 -12.74 -0.05
N CYS A 130 16.02 -11.45 0.25
CA CYS A 130 17.28 -10.69 0.18
C CYS A 130 17.39 -9.67 1.33
N LEU A 131 18.61 -9.27 1.69
CA LEU A 131 18.91 -8.38 2.83
C LEU A 131 18.98 -6.89 2.50
N VAL A 132 19.10 -6.50 1.24
CA VAL A 132 19.27 -5.07 0.90
C VAL A 132 18.41 -4.68 -0.27
N PHE A 133 18.35 -5.56 -1.27
CA PHE A 133 17.73 -5.27 -2.54
C PHE A 133 17.13 -6.53 -3.14
N THR A 134 15.84 -6.50 -3.45
CA THR A 134 15.18 -7.59 -4.20
C THR A 134 14.65 -7.05 -5.52
N MET A 135 14.92 -7.78 -6.59
CA MET A 135 14.30 -7.58 -7.89
C MET A 135 13.80 -8.94 -8.40
N SER A 136 12.50 -9.03 -8.67
CA SER A 136 11.87 -10.23 -9.23
C SER A 136 11.02 -9.87 -10.44
N GLN A 137 11.13 -10.65 -11.51
CA GLN A 137 10.27 -10.59 -12.69
C GLN A 137 9.83 -12.01 -13.02
N GLU A 138 8.53 -12.26 -13.00
CA GLU A 138 7.98 -13.48 -13.59
C GLU A 138 7.57 -13.16 -15.03
N ILE A 139 8.36 -13.60 -16.02
CA ILE A 139 8.00 -13.45 -17.43
C ILE A 139 7.54 -14.81 -17.94
N LYS A 140 6.27 -14.92 -18.37
CA LYS A 140 5.84 -16.04 -19.23
C LYS A 140 6.46 -15.86 -20.60
N LEU A 141 7.43 -16.72 -20.94
CA LEU A 141 7.73 -17.04 -22.33
C LEU A 141 6.47 -17.67 -22.92
N VAL A 142 5.81 -16.95 -23.83
CA VAL A 142 4.74 -17.50 -24.68
C VAL A 142 5.37 -18.63 -25.50
N GLN A 143 4.97 -19.87 -25.23
CA GLN A 143 5.13 -21.00 -26.15
C GLN A 143 3.90 -21.08 -27.05
#